data_AF-A0A6N4XVD4-F1
#
_entry.id   AF-A0A6N4XVD4-F1
#
_cell.length_a   1.000
_cell.length_b   1.000
_cell.length_c   1.000
_cell.angle_alpha   90.00
_cell.angle_beta   90.00
_cell.angle_gamma   90.00
#
_symmetry.space_group_name_H-M   'P 1'
#
loop_
_entity.id
_entity.type
_entity.pdbx_description
1 polymer ?
#
loop_
_entity_poly.entity_id
_entity_poly.type
_entity_poly.pdbx_seq_one_letter_code
_entity_poly.pdbx_strand_id
1 'polypeptide(L)'
;MMKYKILSILFIIIYFIQTLCVSFGGIGADSLSYFGIAADLPTLETNLFPLGYPILLRLFKGLFDDYFWASKILNCLFTVSILLFSYLKKFYFRETVLLFTGKTFFFVFFGAMSEGPFIFLLYFLFYFLHQIFSKDLGAYKNAVWASLILVGMFMMRYSGIYIYLSVILFCFLMYFKIREKKYFNALIVFIILSGLGITGYLLFNFFYFGSFTGENLRGEPAAMLPIYIA
;
A
#
# COMPACT_ATOMS: atom_id res chain seq x y z
N MET A 1 -4.86 -16.47 24.62
CA MET A 1 -4.75 -16.59 23.15
C MET A 1 -6.12 -16.70 22.48
N MET A 2 -7.04 -17.53 22.98
CA MET A 2 -8.37 -17.72 22.38
C MET A 2 -9.14 -16.41 22.14
N LYS A 3 -9.14 -15.50 23.13
CA LYS A 3 -9.77 -14.17 23.00
C LYS A 3 -9.32 -13.38 21.75
N TYR A 4 -8.04 -13.42 21.40
CA TYR A 4 -7.51 -12.69 20.23
C TYR A 4 -7.90 -13.36 18.91
N LYS A 5 -8.04 -14.69 18.88
CA LYS A 5 -8.52 -15.42 17.70
C LYS A 5 -9.99 -15.11 17.42
N ILE A 6 -10.81 -15.10 18.48
CA ILE A 6 -12.22 -14.72 18.38
C ILE A 6 -12.32 -13.27 17.88
N LEU A 7 -11.55 -12.37 18.49
CA LEU A 7 -11.53 -10.96 18.12
C LEU A 7 -11.07 -10.72 16.67
N SER A 8 -10.07 -11.47 16.17
CA SER A 8 -9.65 -11.37 14.76
C SER A 8 -10.77 -11.76 13.79
N ILE A 9 -11.55 -12.80 14.12
CA ILE A 9 -12.68 -13.22 13.28
C ILE A 9 -13.78 -12.15 13.33
N LEU A 10 -14.09 -11.63 14.52
CA LEU A 10 -15.06 -10.55 14.67
C LEU A 10 -14.67 -9.31 13.86
N PHE A 11 -13.38 -8.93 13.81
CA PHE A 11 -12.96 -7.78 13.00
C PHE A 11 -13.16 -7.97 11.51
N ILE A 12 -12.88 -9.16 10.96
CA ILE A 12 -13.15 -9.45 9.55
C ILE A 12 -14.64 -9.23 9.25
N ILE A 13 -15.51 -9.75 10.14
CA ILE A 13 -16.97 -9.62 10.00
C ILE A 13 -17.40 -8.15 10.11
N ILE A 14 -16.96 -7.45 11.16
CA ILE A 14 -17.35 -6.06 11.44
C ILE A 14 -16.90 -5.13 10.32
N TYR A 15 -15.63 -5.23 9.88
CA TYR A 15 -15.07 -4.36 8.85
C TYR A 15 -15.81 -4.53 7.52
N PHE A 16 -16.22 -5.76 7.20
CA PHE A 16 -17.00 -6.04 6.01
C PHE A 16 -18.45 -5.56 6.14
N ILE A 17 -19.18 -5.99 7.17
CA ILE A 17 -20.61 -5.69 7.34
C ILE A 17 -20.87 -4.19 7.51
N GLN A 18 -20.00 -3.46 8.22
CA GLN A 18 -20.19 -2.03 8.43
C GLN A 18 -20.39 -1.25 7.12
N THR A 19 -19.71 -1.66 6.05
CA THR A 19 -19.82 -1.00 4.73
C THR A 19 -21.23 -1.07 4.15
N LEU A 20 -22.05 -2.03 4.60
CA LEU A 20 -23.45 -2.17 4.20
C LEU A 20 -24.40 -1.37 5.10
N CYS A 21 -23.95 -0.98 6.30
CA CYS A 21 -24.75 -0.26 7.28
C CYS A 21 -24.63 1.27 7.17
N VAL A 22 -23.84 1.77 6.23
CA VAL A 22 -23.60 3.20 6.02
C VAL A 22 -24.02 3.59 4.61
N SER A 23 -24.73 4.70 4.45
CA SER A 23 -25.37 5.11 3.19
C SER A 23 -24.40 5.27 2.00
N PHE A 24 -23.23 5.83 2.23
CA PHE A 24 -22.18 5.97 1.21
C PHE A 24 -21.27 4.73 1.12
N GLY A 25 -21.45 3.77 2.02
CA GLY A 25 -20.72 2.51 2.07
C GLY A 25 -19.19 2.62 2.07
N GLY A 26 -18.60 3.75 2.49
CA GLY A 26 -17.15 3.97 2.44
C GLY A 26 -16.61 4.49 1.10
N ILE A 27 -17.48 4.96 0.20
CA ILE A 27 -17.09 5.67 -1.04
C ILE A 27 -17.03 7.17 -0.78
N GLY A 28 -15.87 7.78 -1.08
CA GLY A 28 -15.66 9.23 -1.04
C GLY A 28 -15.21 9.79 -2.39
N ALA A 29 -14.86 11.08 -2.43
CA ALA A 29 -14.37 11.75 -3.65
C ALA A 29 -13.11 11.08 -4.22
N ASP A 30 -12.15 10.75 -3.35
CA ASP A 30 -10.94 10.02 -3.75
C ASP A 30 -11.28 8.64 -4.35
N SER A 31 -12.27 7.95 -3.78
CA SER A 31 -12.73 6.65 -4.30
C SER A 31 -13.21 6.75 -5.74
N LEU A 32 -14.02 7.77 -6.06
CA LEU A 32 -14.50 8.00 -7.41
C LEU A 32 -13.36 8.30 -8.39
N SER A 33 -12.35 9.04 -7.94
CA SER A 33 -11.15 9.30 -8.75
C SER A 33 -10.37 8.01 -9.03
N TYR A 34 -10.20 7.13 -8.03
CA TYR A 34 -9.57 5.82 -8.24
C TYR A 34 -10.40 4.92 -9.18
N PHE A 35 -11.73 4.99 -9.11
CA PHE A 35 -12.62 4.23 -10.00
C PHE A 35 -12.55 4.74 -11.45
N GLY A 36 -12.48 6.06 -11.64
CA GLY A 36 -12.25 6.68 -12.96
C GLY A 36 -10.94 6.17 -13.58
N ILE A 37 -9.82 6.35 -12.88
CA ILE A 37 -8.50 5.88 -13.36
C ILE A 37 -8.53 4.36 -13.66
N ALA A 38 -9.24 3.56 -12.84
CA ALA A 38 -9.37 2.12 -13.08
C ALA A 38 -10.25 1.79 -14.31
N ALA A 39 -11.24 2.62 -14.61
CA ALA A 39 -12.12 2.47 -15.77
C ALA A 39 -11.37 2.72 -17.08
N ASP A 40 -10.47 3.71 -17.08
CA ASP A 40 -9.69 4.13 -18.25
C ASP A 40 -8.63 3.09 -18.65
N LEU A 41 -8.20 2.23 -17.73
CA LEU A 41 -7.22 1.18 -18.03
C LEU A 41 -7.71 0.25 -19.16
N PRO A 42 -6.87 -0.02 -20.19
CA PRO A 42 -5.42 0.26 -20.27
C PRO A 42 -5.04 1.63 -20.87
N THR A 43 -5.98 2.37 -21.46
CA THR A 43 -5.76 3.67 -22.11
C THR A 43 -5.98 4.80 -21.11
N LEU A 44 -4.97 5.08 -20.30
CA LEU A 44 -5.05 6.06 -19.23
C LEU A 44 -5.33 7.46 -19.76
N GLU A 45 -6.41 8.08 -19.25
CA GLU A 45 -6.72 9.50 -19.48
C GLU A 45 -6.11 10.39 -18.40
N THR A 46 -6.03 9.91 -17.16
CA THR A 46 -5.44 10.64 -16.03
C THR A 46 -4.61 9.76 -15.09
N ASN A 47 -3.65 10.38 -14.39
CA ASN A 47 -2.92 9.79 -13.27
C ASN A 47 -2.88 10.72 -12.05
N LEU A 48 -4.01 11.35 -11.75
CA LEU A 48 -4.19 12.15 -10.53
C LEU A 48 -3.70 11.43 -9.27
N PHE A 49 -3.81 10.10 -9.22
CA PHE A 49 -3.21 9.25 -8.21
C PHE A 49 -2.29 8.17 -8.81
N PRO A 50 -1.34 7.63 -8.02
CA PRO A 50 -0.56 6.46 -8.44
C PRO A 50 -1.43 5.28 -8.89
N LEU A 51 -0.96 4.58 -9.91
CA LEU A 51 -1.75 3.58 -10.65
C LEU A 51 -1.93 2.24 -9.92
N GLY A 52 -1.19 1.99 -8.84
CA GLY A 52 -1.20 0.70 -8.14
C GLY A 52 -2.58 0.30 -7.63
N TYR A 53 -3.31 1.22 -6.98
CA TYR A 53 -4.64 0.91 -6.48
C TYR A 53 -5.69 0.80 -7.61
N PRO A 54 -5.72 1.72 -8.60
CA PRO A 54 -6.55 1.56 -9.80
C PRO A 54 -6.35 0.22 -10.53
N ILE A 55 -5.11 -0.25 -10.67
CA ILE A 55 -4.82 -1.55 -11.28
C ILE A 55 -5.47 -2.69 -10.47
N LEU A 56 -5.32 -2.68 -9.14
CA LEU A 56 -5.97 -3.67 -8.27
C LEU A 56 -7.50 -3.63 -8.40
N LEU A 57 -8.08 -2.43 -8.44
CA LEU A 57 -9.52 -2.25 -8.59
C LEU A 57 -10.02 -2.78 -9.94
N ARG A 58 -9.31 -2.50 -11.04
CA ARG A 58 -9.66 -3.00 -12.38
C ARG A 58 -9.61 -4.53 -12.43
N LEU A 59 -8.58 -5.14 -11.85
CA LEU A 59 -8.46 -6.60 -11.78
C LEU A 59 -9.65 -7.22 -11.03
N PHE A 60 -10.04 -6.64 -9.88
CA PHE A 60 -11.16 -7.16 -9.10
C PHE A 60 -12.53 -6.82 -9.69
N LYS A 61 -12.69 -5.70 -10.40
CA LYS A 61 -13.90 -5.44 -11.18
C LYS A 61 -14.11 -6.55 -12.22
N GLY A 62 -13.07 -7.06 -12.86
CA GLY A 62 -13.20 -8.17 -13.80
C GLY A 62 -13.85 -9.44 -13.21
N LEU A 63 -13.83 -9.60 -11.88
CA LEU A 63 -14.41 -10.75 -11.17
C LEU A 63 -15.83 -10.48 -10.62
N PHE A 64 -16.13 -9.23 -10.25
CA PHE A 64 -17.36 -8.88 -9.53
C PHE A 64 -18.27 -7.89 -10.29
N ASP A 65 -17.80 -7.42 -11.46
CA ASP A 65 -18.40 -6.44 -12.36
C ASP A 65 -18.78 -5.08 -11.76
N ASP A 66 -18.32 -4.77 -10.56
CA ASP A 66 -18.62 -3.51 -9.87
C ASP A 66 -17.42 -3.02 -9.04
N TYR A 67 -17.13 -1.71 -9.11
CA TYR A 67 -15.98 -1.13 -8.41
C TYR A 67 -16.20 -1.01 -6.90
N PHE A 68 -17.45 -0.81 -6.46
CA PHE A 68 -17.77 -0.81 -5.04
C PHE A 68 -17.45 -2.18 -4.44
N TRP A 69 -17.99 -3.26 -5.01
CA TRP A 69 -17.72 -4.63 -4.54
C TRP A 69 -16.25 -5.04 -4.69
N ALA A 70 -15.60 -4.66 -5.79
CA ALA A 70 -14.17 -4.85 -5.97
C ALA A 70 -13.37 -4.26 -4.79
N SER A 71 -13.67 -3.02 -4.40
CA SER A 71 -13.00 -2.36 -3.27
C SER A 71 -13.26 -3.05 -1.93
N LYS A 72 -14.49 -3.53 -1.67
CA LYS A 72 -14.85 -4.18 -0.40
C LYS A 72 -14.20 -5.53 -0.24
N ILE A 73 -14.17 -6.29 -1.33
CA ILE A 73 -13.54 -7.60 -1.35
C ILE A 73 -12.03 -7.46 -1.21
N LEU A 74 -11.41 -6.49 -1.87
CA LEU A 74 -9.99 -6.16 -1.67
C LEU A 74 -9.68 -5.84 -0.20
N ASN A 75 -10.43 -4.92 0.43
CA ASN A 75 -10.19 -4.56 1.83
C ASN A 75 -10.41 -5.73 2.80
N CYS A 76 -11.41 -6.58 2.52
CA CYS A 76 -11.63 -7.81 3.26
C CYS A 76 -10.43 -8.76 3.12
N LEU A 77 -9.95 -8.99 1.89
CA LEU A 77 -8.79 -9.83 1.62
C LEU A 77 -7.53 -9.29 2.30
N PHE A 78 -7.30 -7.97 2.31
CA PHE A 78 -6.18 -7.38 3.02
C PHE A 78 -6.25 -7.65 4.53
N THR A 79 -7.42 -7.44 5.13
CA THR A 79 -7.66 -7.67 6.55
C THR A 79 -7.48 -9.14 6.92
N VAL A 80 -8.11 -10.05 6.17
CA VAL A 80 -7.96 -11.51 6.34
C VAL A 80 -6.50 -11.92 6.21
N SER A 81 -5.81 -11.43 5.18
CA SER A 81 -4.42 -11.79 4.91
C SER A 81 -3.48 -11.34 6.03
N ILE A 82 -3.62 -10.11 6.54
CA ILE A 82 -2.82 -9.63 7.68
C ILE A 82 -3.07 -10.50 8.93
N LEU A 83 -4.33 -10.72 9.28
CA LEU A 83 -4.70 -11.45 10.50
C LEU A 83 -4.31 -12.93 10.41
N LEU A 84 -4.53 -13.57 9.26
CA LEU A 84 -4.13 -14.95 9.03
C LEU A 84 -2.62 -15.08 9.00
N PHE A 85 -1.91 -14.19 8.30
CA PHE A 85 -0.44 -14.21 8.24
C PHE A 85 0.17 -14.02 9.62
N SER A 86 -0.27 -13.03 10.37
CA SER A 86 0.23 -12.74 11.73
C SER A 86 0.01 -13.92 12.68
N TYR A 87 -1.10 -14.65 12.52
CA TYR A 87 -1.37 -15.89 13.25
C TYR A 87 -0.43 -17.03 12.83
N LEU A 88 -0.34 -17.32 11.53
CA LEU A 88 0.43 -18.45 10.99
C LEU A 88 1.93 -18.28 11.21
N LYS A 89 2.45 -17.06 11.02
CA LYS A 89 3.87 -16.73 11.22
C LYS A 89 4.20 -16.34 12.65
N LYS A 90 3.21 -16.31 13.56
CA LYS A 90 3.35 -15.83 14.94
C LYS A 90 3.99 -14.44 15.02
N PHE A 91 3.80 -13.61 13.98
CA PHE A 91 4.39 -12.28 13.88
C PHE A 91 3.49 -11.27 14.59
N TYR A 92 3.80 -11.00 15.86
CA TYR A 92 3.09 -10.03 16.71
C TYR A 92 1.55 -10.15 16.62
N PHE A 93 1.01 -11.38 16.67
CA PHE A 93 -0.42 -11.63 16.44
C PHE A 93 -1.31 -10.84 17.41
N ARG A 94 -0.95 -10.78 18.70
CA ARG A 94 -1.78 -10.11 19.71
C ARG A 94 -1.83 -8.61 19.45
N GLU A 95 -0.67 -8.02 19.17
CA GLU A 95 -0.47 -6.61 18.88
C GLU A 95 -1.17 -6.25 17.57
N THR A 96 -1.05 -7.09 16.55
CA THR A 96 -1.74 -6.94 15.26
C THR A 96 -3.26 -6.91 15.47
N VAL A 97 -3.82 -7.87 16.21
CA VAL A 97 -5.26 -7.87 16.52
C VAL A 97 -5.68 -6.61 17.29
N LEU A 98 -4.86 -6.15 18.24
CA LEU A 98 -5.16 -4.92 18.98
C LEU A 98 -5.10 -3.67 18.10
N LEU A 99 -4.23 -3.61 17.10
CA LEU A 99 -4.19 -2.48 16.15
C LEU A 99 -5.51 -2.34 15.37
N PHE A 100 -6.16 -3.46 15.02
CA PHE A 100 -7.49 -3.45 14.38
C PHE A 100 -8.62 -2.99 15.30
N THR A 101 -8.39 -2.82 16.61
CA THR A 101 -9.34 -2.12 17.48
C THR A 101 -9.32 -0.61 17.27
N GLY A 102 -8.22 -0.08 16.71
CA GLY A 102 -8.00 1.35 16.52
C GLY A 102 -8.89 1.94 15.44
N LYS A 103 -9.50 3.09 15.75
CA LYS A 103 -10.32 3.87 14.82
C LYS A 103 -9.60 4.10 13.48
N THR A 104 -8.30 4.41 13.50
CA THR A 104 -7.52 4.65 12.28
C THR A 104 -7.52 3.46 11.33
N PHE A 105 -7.22 2.25 11.83
CA PHE A 105 -7.22 1.03 11.00
C PHE A 105 -8.62 0.73 10.46
N PHE A 106 -9.64 0.96 11.29
CA PHE A 106 -11.02 0.82 10.87
C PHE A 106 -11.36 1.73 9.68
N PHE A 107 -11.05 3.03 9.74
CA PHE A 107 -11.32 3.94 8.61
C PHE A 107 -10.55 3.58 7.35
N VAL A 108 -9.28 3.18 7.50
CA VAL A 108 -8.41 2.80 6.38
C VAL A 108 -8.98 1.60 5.60
N PHE A 109 -9.44 0.57 6.29
CA PHE A 109 -9.97 -0.63 5.64
C PHE A 109 -11.48 -0.56 5.34
N PHE A 110 -12.20 0.42 5.91
CA PHE A 110 -13.58 0.71 5.55
C PHE A 110 -13.69 1.46 4.21
N GLY A 111 -12.83 2.45 4.00
CA GLY A 111 -12.83 3.30 2.82
C GLY A 111 -12.30 2.62 1.55
N ALA A 112 -12.85 2.98 0.39
CA ALA A 112 -12.27 2.62 -0.91
C ALA A 112 -11.17 3.62 -1.28
N MET A 113 -10.01 3.51 -0.62
CA MET A 113 -8.90 4.46 -0.77
C MET A 113 -7.57 3.71 -0.76
N SER A 114 -6.52 4.33 -1.30
CA SER A 114 -5.21 3.67 -1.43
C SER A 114 -4.48 3.47 -0.09
N GLU A 115 -4.95 4.04 1.01
CA GLU A 115 -4.46 3.77 2.37
C GLU A 115 -4.61 2.28 2.72
N GLY A 116 -5.72 1.64 2.34
CA GLY A 116 -5.97 0.21 2.60
C GLY A 116 -4.84 -0.69 2.07
N PRO A 117 -4.59 -0.71 0.74
CA PRO A 117 -3.48 -1.47 0.17
C PRO A 117 -2.10 -0.95 0.64
N PHE A 118 -1.95 0.34 0.92
CA PHE A 118 -0.68 0.89 1.43
C PHE A 118 -0.34 0.32 2.83
N ILE A 119 -1.29 0.32 3.77
CA ILE A 119 -1.11 -0.26 5.11
C ILE A 119 -0.94 -1.78 5.03
N PHE A 120 -1.68 -2.44 4.13
CA PHE A 120 -1.48 -3.85 3.83
C PHE A 120 -0.02 -4.14 3.46
N LEU A 121 0.52 -3.46 2.46
CA LEU A 121 1.90 -3.64 2.03
C LEU A 121 2.91 -3.23 3.11
N LEU A 122 2.65 -2.14 3.86
CA LEU A 122 3.49 -1.70 4.97
C LEU A 122 3.65 -2.79 6.05
N TYR A 123 2.58 -3.51 6.38
CA TYR A 123 2.61 -4.60 7.33
C TYR A 123 3.62 -5.69 6.90
N PHE A 124 3.58 -6.09 5.62
CA PHE A 124 4.52 -7.08 5.08
C PHE A 124 5.94 -6.51 4.92
N LEU A 125 6.08 -5.21 4.61
CA LEU A 125 7.39 -4.56 4.61
C LEU A 125 8.06 -4.68 5.97
N PHE A 126 7.34 -4.42 7.06
CA PHE A 126 7.87 -4.59 8.42
C PHE A 126 8.25 -6.04 8.71
N TYR A 127 7.49 -7.02 8.23
CA TYR A 127 7.89 -8.42 8.35
C TYR A 127 9.24 -8.70 7.66
N PHE A 128 9.41 -8.30 6.40
CA PHE A 128 10.66 -8.57 5.68
C PHE A 128 11.84 -7.76 6.22
N LEU A 129 11.64 -6.51 6.63
CA LEU A 129 12.68 -5.73 7.31
C LEU A 129 13.08 -6.38 8.64
N HIS A 130 12.10 -6.83 9.44
CA HIS A 130 12.38 -7.57 10.68
C HIS A 130 13.23 -8.83 10.39
N GLN A 131 12.90 -9.58 9.34
CA GLN A 131 13.68 -10.76 8.94
C GLN A 131 15.11 -10.42 8.50
N ILE A 132 15.35 -9.26 7.87
CA ILE A 132 16.70 -8.80 7.54
C ILE A 132 17.52 -8.53 8.80
N PHE A 133 16.91 -7.90 9.83
CA PHE A 133 17.60 -7.56 11.08
C PHE A 133 17.79 -8.76 12.02
N SER A 134 16.88 -9.72 12.02
CA SER A 134 16.87 -10.88 12.93
C SER A 134 17.91 -11.96 12.60
N LYS A 135 18.86 -11.70 11.68
CA LYS A 135 20.02 -12.54 11.32
C LYS A 135 19.68 -13.93 10.75
N ASP A 136 18.45 -14.16 10.32
CA ASP A 136 18.04 -15.43 9.74
C ASP A 136 18.66 -15.70 8.35
N LEU A 137 18.55 -16.96 7.92
CA LEU A 137 18.91 -17.41 6.57
C LEU A 137 18.05 -16.66 5.53
N GLY A 138 18.70 -16.05 4.54
CA GLY A 138 18.00 -15.44 3.39
C GLY A 138 17.84 -13.91 3.42
N ALA A 139 18.68 -13.16 4.15
CA ALA A 139 18.63 -11.69 4.20
C ALA A 139 18.53 -11.00 2.82
N TYR A 140 19.26 -11.48 1.80
CA TYR A 140 19.16 -10.93 0.44
C TYR A 140 17.81 -11.22 -0.24
N LYS A 141 17.27 -12.42 -0.06
CA LYS A 141 15.93 -12.77 -0.56
C LYS A 141 14.88 -11.87 0.10
N ASN A 142 15.00 -11.65 1.41
CA ASN A 142 14.12 -10.74 2.14
C ASN A 142 14.29 -9.29 1.69
N ALA A 143 15.50 -8.85 1.35
CA ALA A 143 15.75 -7.53 0.78
C ALA A 143 15.06 -7.35 -0.58
N VAL A 144 15.13 -8.34 -1.47
CA VAL A 144 14.42 -8.32 -2.76
C VAL A 144 12.91 -8.21 -2.55
N TRP A 145 12.32 -9.01 -1.67
CA TRP A 145 10.89 -8.93 -1.37
C TRP A 145 10.50 -7.59 -0.76
N ALA A 146 11.29 -7.10 0.20
CA ALA A 146 11.08 -5.78 0.79
C ALA A 146 11.13 -4.67 -0.27
N SER A 147 12.05 -4.75 -1.24
CA SER A 147 12.15 -3.79 -2.33
C SER A 147 10.92 -3.80 -3.22
N LEU A 148 10.47 -4.98 -3.64
CA LEU A 148 9.26 -5.11 -4.45
C LEU A 148 8.03 -4.56 -3.73
N ILE A 149 7.92 -4.83 -2.42
CA ILE A 149 6.85 -4.28 -1.58
C ILE A 149 6.94 -2.76 -1.51
N LEU A 150 8.12 -2.19 -1.29
CA LEU A 150 8.28 -0.74 -1.20
C LEU A 150 7.97 -0.05 -2.54
N VAL A 151 8.37 -0.63 -3.67
CA VAL A 151 7.97 -0.16 -5.01
C VAL A 151 6.45 -0.25 -5.15
N GLY A 152 5.84 -1.37 -4.76
CA GLY A 152 4.39 -1.51 -4.73
C GLY A 152 3.71 -0.46 -3.86
N MET A 153 4.25 -0.16 -2.68
CA MET A 153 3.74 0.90 -1.80
C MET A 153 3.80 2.27 -2.46
N PHE A 154 4.92 2.58 -3.15
CA PHE A 154 5.06 3.83 -3.90
C PHE A 154 4.05 3.93 -5.05
N MET A 155 3.79 2.81 -5.73
CA MET A 155 2.75 2.71 -6.76
C MET A 155 1.34 2.79 -6.18
N MET A 156 1.11 2.47 -4.90
CA MET A 156 -0.18 2.75 -4.25
C MET A 156 -0.28 4.23 -3.86
N ARG A 157 0.78 4.79 -3.29
CA ARG A 157 0.87 6.17 -2.79
C ARG A 157 2.30 6.70 -2.84
N TYR A 158 2.47 7.90 -3.39
CA TYR A 158 3.77 8.57 -3.42
C TYR A 158 4.39 8.77 -2.03
N SER A 159 3.58 8.80 -0.96
CA SER A 159 4.06 8.86 0.43
C SER A 159 4.96 7.69 0.84
N GLY A 160 4.98 6.58 0.07
CA GLY A 160 5.96 5.50 0.25
C GLY A 160 7.42 5.98 0.15
N ILE A 161 7.68 7.10 -0.53
CA ILE A 161 9.02 7.70 -0.63
C ILE A 161 9.61 8.06 0.73
N TYR A 162 8.77 8.44 1.71
CA TYR A 162 9.25 8.80 3.04
C TYR A 162 9.88 7.61 3.75
N ILE A 163 9.37 6.39 3.51
CA ILE A 163 9.97 5.16 4.05
C ILE A 163 11.31 4.91 3.39
N TYR A 164 11.39 5.04 2.06
CA TYR A 164 12.63 4.89 1.30
C TYR A 164 13.73 5.85 1.80
N LEU A 165 13.41 7.14 1.88
CA LEU A 165 14.32 8.19 2.34
C LEU A 165 14.72 7.99 3.80
N SER A 166 13.81 7.54 4.66
CA SER A 166 14.11 7.23 6.06
C SER A 166 15.13 6.09 6.20
N VAL A 167 15.05 5.05 5.35
CA VAL A 167 16.02 3.95 5.36
C VAL A 167 17.38 4.40 4.81
N ILE A 168 17.42 5.24 3.77
CA ILE A 168 18.66 5.86 3.29
C ILE A 168 19.30 6.68 4.39
N LEU A 169 18.53 7.57 5.03
CA LEU A 169 19.01 8.43 6.10
C LEU A 169 19.54 7.59 7.27
N PHE A 170 18.82 6.52 7.65
CA PHE A 170 19.26 5.57 8.67
C PHE A 170 20.62 4.93 8.30
N CYS A 171 20.76 4.43 7.07
CA CYS A 171 22.01 3.81 6.63
C CYS A 171 23.18 4.81 6.59
N PHE A 172 22.90 6.05 6.19
CA PHE A 172 23.88 7.14 6.17
C PHE A 172 24.34 7.50 7.59
N LEU A 173 23.41 7.81 8.50
CA LEU A 173 23.71 8.23 9.87
C LEU A 173 24.38 7.12 10.69
N MET A 174 24.02 5.87 10.44
CA MET A 174 24.52 4.73 11.20
C MET A 174 25.69 4.01 10.52
N TYR A 175 26.19 4.51 9.38
CA TYR A 175 27.16 3.82 8.52
C TYR A 175 28.32 3.19 9.31
N PHE A 176 29.04 3.98 10.11
CA PHE A 176 30.19 3.48 10.88
C PHE A 176 29.83 2.40 11.90
N LYS A 177 28.59 2.39 12.42
CA LYS A 177 28.12 1.41 13.41
C LYS A 177 27.65 0.10 12.77
N ILE A 178 27.12 0.16 11.55
CA ILE A 178 26.43 -0.98 10.92
C ILE A 178 27.18 -1.60 9.75
N ARG A 179 28.20 -0.93 9.17
CA ARG A 179 28.90 -1.40 7.95
C ARG A 179 29.44 -2.83 8.02
N GLU A 180 29.86 -3.28 9.21
CA GLU A 180 30.43 -4.62 9.42
C GLU A 180 29.35 -5.68 9.70
N LYS A 181 28.08 -5.27 9.82
CA LYS A 181 26.98 -6.18 10.09
C LYS A 181 26.49 -6.79 8.79
N LYS A 182 26.26 -8.12 8.80
CA LYS A 182 25.77 -8.88 7.64
C LYS A 182 24.48 -8.31 7.02
N TYR A 183 23.60 -7.71 7.83
CA TYR A 183 22.35 -7.11 7.34
C TYR A 183 22.58 -5.81 6.56
N PHE A 184 23.72 -5.14 6.70
CA PHE A 184 24.00 -3.88 6.00
C PHE A 184 24.01 -4.07 4.48
N ASN A 185 24.68 -5.10 3.98
CA ASN A 185 24.68 -5.39 2.55
C ASN A 185 23.27 -5.71 2.02
N ALA A 186 22.44 -6.39 2.80
CA ALA A 186 21.04 -6.62 2.46
C ALA A 186 20.24 -5.31 2.42
N LEU A 187 20.49 -4.36 3.34
CA LEU A 187 19.88 -3.02 3.29
C LEU A 187 20.34 -2.22 2.06
N ILE A 188 21.60 -2.33 1.65
CA ILE A 188 22.08 -1.68 0.42
C ILE A 188 21.38 -2.26 -0.82
N VAL A 189 21.25 -3.60 -0.91
CA VAL A 189 20.47 -4.24 -1.98
C VAL A 189 19.02 -3.75 -1.96
N PHE A 190 18.42 -3.64 -0.77
CA PHE A 190 17.08 -3.09 -0.61
C PHE A 190 16.97 -1.66 -1.15
N ILE A 191 17.92 -0.78 -0.81
CA ILE A 191 17.94 0.62 -1.25
C ILE A 191 18.10 0.73 -2.77
N ILE A 192 19.04 -0.03 -3.35
CA ILE A 192 19.32 0.03 -4.79
C ILE A 192 18.10 -0.45 -5.58
N LEU A 193 17.57 -1.63 -5.25
CA LEU A 193 16.44 -2.22 -5.99
C LEU A 193 15.15 -1.38 -5.84
N SER A 194 14.88 -0.87 -4.63
CA SER A 194 13.72 0.02 -4.43
C SER A 194 13.90 1.33 -5.19
N GLY A 195 15.10 1.90 -5.17
CA GLY A 195 15.43 3.13 -5.90
C GLY A 195 15.23 2.96 -7.40
N LEU A 196 15.76 1.88 -7.98
CA LEU A 196 15.55 1.57 -9.40
C LEU A 196 14.08 1.42 -9.76
N GLY A 197 13.29 0.73 -8.93
CA GLY A 197 11.85 0.58 -9.17
C GLY A 197 11.06 1.89 -9.04
N ILE A 198 11.35 2.69 -8.01
CA ILE A 198 10.74 4.01 -7.82
C ILE A 198 11.10 4.94 -8.96
N THR A 199 12.38 5.04 -9.32
CA THR A 199 12.85 5.85 -10.46
C THR A 199 12.22 5.36 -11.76
N GLY A 200 12.12 4.05 -11.97
CA GLY A 200 11.43 3.48 -13.14
C GLY A 200 9.98 3.93 -13.24
N TYR A 201 9.23 3.91 -12.13
CA TYR A 201 7.85 4.38 -12.11
C TYR A 201 7.73 5.90 -12.34
N LEU A 202 8.63 6.69 -11.76
CA LEU A 202 8.70 8.13 -11.99
C LEU A 202 9.01 8.48 -13.45
N LEU A 203 9.94 7.76 -14.07
CA LEU A 203 10.27 7.91 -15.49
C LEU A 203 9.10 7.51 -16.38
N PHE A 204 8.40 6.42 -16.05
CA PHE A 204 7.17 6.05 -16.74
C PHE A 204 6.14 7.20 -16.71
N ASN A 205 5.91 7.80 -15.54
CA ASN A 205 5.00 8.94 -15.43
C ASN A 205 5.48 10.14 -16.26
N PHE A 206 6.79 10.43 -16.24
CA PHE A 206 7.37 11.52 -17.01
C PHE A 206 7.19 11.34 -18.52
N PHE A 207 7.44 10.14 -19.05
CA PHE A 207 7.31 9.88 -20.49
C PHE A 207 5.86 9.82 -20.98
N TYR A 208 4.92 9.37 -20.14
CA TYR A 208 3.52 9.22 -20.55
C TYR A 208 2.68 10.48 -20.25
N PHE A 209 2.92 11.15 -19.12
CA PHE A 209 2.10 12.28 -18.63
C PHE A 209 2.88 13.61 -18.56
N GLY A 210 4.17 13.63 -18.88
CA GLY A 210 4.99 14.85 -18.87
C GLY A 210 5.44 15.32 -17.48
N SER A 211 5.15 14.58 -16.41
CA SER A 211 5.52 14.93 -15.04
C SER A 211 5.79 13.69 -14.18
N PHE A 212 6.73 13.80 -13.24
CA PHE A 212 7.17 12.71 -12.38
C PHE A 212 6.07 12.19 -11.43
N THR A 213 5.21 13.08 -10.91
CA THR A 213 4.23 12.73 -9.86
C THR A 213 2.78 12.82 -10.33
N GLY A 214 2.58 12.78 -11.64
CA GLY A 214 1.29 12.84 -12.30
C GLY A 214 1.03 14.16 -12.99
N GLU A 215 -0.14 14.28 -13.61
CA GLU A 215 -0.54 15.45 -14.39
C GLU A 215 -0.27 16.75 -13.62
N ASN A 216 0.22 17.77 -14.31
CA ASN A 216 0.59 19.08 -13.71
C ASN A 216 -0.59 19.81 -13.04
N LEU A 217 -1.78 19.22 -13.04
CA LEU A 217 -3.00 19.70 -12.38
C LEU A 217 -2.81 19.93 -10.87
N ARG A 218 -1.89 19.22 -10.20
CA ARG A 218 -1.63 19.44 -8.76
C ARG A 218 -0.96 20.78 -8.44
N GLY A 219 -0.23 21.35 -9.41
CA GLY A 219 0.43 22.65 -9.27
C GLY A 219 -0.41 23.83 -9.75
N GLU A 220 -1.44 23.57 -10.57
CA GLU A 220 -2.26 24.58 -11.23
C GLU A 220 -3.77 24.25 -11.10
N PRO A 221 -4.37 24.41 -9.90
CA PRO A 221 -5.78 24.05 -9.66
C PRO A 221 -6.77 24.83 -10.55
N ALA A 222 -6.38 25.99 -11.10
CA ALA A 222 -7.20 26.77 -12.03
C ALA A 222 -7.50 26.03 -13.34
N ALA A 223 -6.65 25.09 -13.77
CA ALA A 223 -6.84 24.29 -14.97
C ALA A 223 -7.84 23.13 -14.80
N MET A 224 -8.28 22.82 -13.58
CA MET A 224 -9.25 21.75 -13.31
C MET A 224 -10.72 22.17 -13.46
N LEU A 225 -11.01 23.49 -13.47
CA LEU A 225 -12.39 24.00 -13.56
C LEU A 225 -13.18 23.53 -14.79
N PRO A 226 -12.62 23.44 -16.01
CA PRO A 226 -13.38 23.03 -17.18
C PRO A 226 -13.58 21.50 -17.31
N ILE A 227 -12.85 20.67 -16.56
CA ILE A 227 -12.93 19.20 -16.67
C ILE A 227 -14.14 18.63 -15.92
N TYR A 228 -14.66 19.34 -14.91
CA TYR A 228 -15.80 18.90 -14.09
C TYR A 228 -17.13 19.60 -14.43
N ILE A 229 -17.18 20.46 -15.46
CA ILE A 229 -18.38 21.21 -15.88
C ILE A 229 -18.93 20.69 -17.23
N ALA A 230 -18.29 19.70 -17.85
CA ALA A 230 -18.75 19.09 -19.11
C ALA A 230 -19.63 17.86 -18.87
#